data_AF-A0A4U8UFJ5-F1
#
_entry.id   AF-A0A4U8UFJ5-F1
#
_cell.length_a   1.000
_cell.length_b   1.000
_cell.length_c   1.000
_cell.angle_alpha   90.00
_cell.angle_beta   90.00
_cell.angle_gamma   90.00
#
_symmetry.space_group_name_H-M   'P 1'
#
loop_
_entity.id
_entity.type
_entity.pdbx_description
1 polymer ?
#
loop_
_entity_poly.entity_id
_entity_poly.type
_entity_poly.pdbx_seq_one_letter_code
_entity_poly.pdbx_strand_id
1 'polypeptide(L)'
;MYLVSDFSNRIFEYSLSFAKPSIVFLSGITGISFNQDKFYKLLQDCAYFAFSLKDLKDICKTLDFKAKTREIESFLQRDFL
;
A
#
# COMPACT_ATOMS: atom_id res chain seq x y z
N MET A 1 -0.63 -11.70 8.13
CA MET A 1 -1.93 -11.26 7.59
C MET A 1 -1.72 -9.89 6.96
N TYR A 2 -2.35 -9.60 5.83
CA TYR A 2 -2.32 -8.32 5.13
C TYR A 2 -3.76 -7.90 4.82
N LEU A 3 -3.98 -6.60 4.71
CA LEU A 3 -5.27 -6.07 4.28
C LEU A 3 -5.30 -5.98 2.76
N VAL A 4 -6.41 -6.40 2.16
CA VAL A 4 -6.75 -6.13 0.77
C VAL A 4 -7.97 -5.21 0.76
N SER A 5 -7.86 -4.05 0.13
CA SER A 5 -8.98 -3.09 0.04
C SER A 5 -8.78 -2.16 -1.17
N ASP A 6 -9.86 -1.60 -1.67
CA ASP A 6 -9.90 -0.51 -2.65
C ASP A 6 -9.97 0.88 -1.97
N PHE A 7 -10.21 0.95 -0.67
CA PHE A 7 -10.32 2.20 0.08
C PHE A 7 -9.00 2.61 0.74
N SER A 8 -8.41 3.73 0.29
CA SER A 8 -7.14 4.26 0.82
C SER A 8 -7.17 4.50 2.34
N ASN A 9 -8.28 4.97 2.90
CA ASN A 9 -8.39 5.19 4.35
C ASN A 9 -8.22 3.90 5.16
N ARG A 10 -8.76 2.78 4.68
CA ARG A 10 -8.59 1.46 5.33
C ARG A 10 -7.15 0.97 5.20
N ILE A 11 -6.54 1.22 4.04
CA ILE A 11 -5.13 0.94 3.80
C ILE A 11 -4.25 1.70 4.81
N PHE A 12 -4.49 2.99 5.02
CA PHE A 12 -3.73 3.76 6.01
C PHE A 12 -3.99 3.33 7.43
N GLU A 13 -5.26 3.16 7.82
CA GLU A 13 -5.64 2.70 9.17
C GLU A 13 -4.88 1.40 9.52
N TYR A 14 -4.89 0.42 8.62
CA TYR A 14 -4.17 -0.83 8.83
C TYR A 14 -2.65 -0.64 8.77
N SER A 15 -2.15 -0.06 7.68
CA SER A 15 -0.71 -0.03 7.43
C SER A 15 0.05 0.78 8.48
N LEU A 16 -0.51 1.91 8.92
CA LEU A 16 0.11 2.77 9.93
C LEU A 16 -0.05 2.20 11.35
N SER A 17 -1.19 1.59 11.68
CA SER A 17 -1.40 1.02 13.03
C SER A 17 -0.57 -0.22 13.28
N PHE A 18 -0.33 -1.03 12.24
CA PHE A 18 0.36 -2.31 12.37
C PHE A 18 1.76 -2.33 11.78
N ALA A 19 2.24 -1.21 11.21
CA ALA A 19 3.49 -1.11 10.47
C ALA A 19 3.64 -2.25 9.43
N LYS A 20 2.58 -2.49 8.64
CA LYS A 20 2.53 -3.59 7.67
C LYS A 20 1.99 -3.11 6.34
N PRO A 21 2.56 -3.52 5.20
CA PRO A 21 1.98 -3.19 3.90
C PRO A 21 0.61 -3.81 3.70
N SER A 22 -0.19 -3.13 2.88
CA SER A 22 -1.48 -3.58 2.40
C SER A 22 -1.47 -3.78 0.88
N ILE A 23 -2.56 -4.31 0.33
CA ILE A 23 -2.77 -4.41 -1.11
C ILE A 23 -3.98 -3.56 -1.49
N VAL A 24 -3.75 -2.58 -2.34
CA VAL A 24 -4.80 -1.84 -3.04
C VAL A 24 -5.27 -2.68 -4.22
N PHE A 25 -6.51 -3.17 -4.18
CA PHE A 25 -7.07 -3.98 -5.25
C PHE A 25 -8.11 -3.18 -6.05
N LEU A 26 -7.77 -2.84 -7.28
CA LEU A 26 -8.55 -1.99 -8.17
C LEU A 26 -8.99 -2.77 -9.40
N SER A 27 -9.89 -3.74 -9.21
CA SER A 27 -10.41 -4.55 -10.31
C SER A 27 -11.19 -3.70 -11.30
N GLY A 28 -10.88 -3.84 -12.60
CA GLY A 28 -11.56 -3.09 -13.67
C GLY A 28 -10.89 -1.76 -14.02
N ILE A 29 -9.80 -1.39 -13.33
CA ILE A 29 -8.92 -0.29 -13.69
C ILE A 29 -7.64 -0.91 -14.29
N THR A 30 -7.21 -0.44 -15.47
CA THR A 30 -6.02 -0.99 -16.16
C THR A 30 -4.70 -0.40 -15.65
N GLY A 31 -4.77 0.67 -14.86
CA GLY A 31 -3.63 1.30 -14.21
C GLY A 31 -4.05 2.62 -13.56
N ILE A 32 -3.21 3.12 -12.66
CA ILE A 32 -3.41 4.43 -12.03
C ILE A 32 -2.11 5.23 -12.15
N SER A 33 -2.24 6.50 -12.55
CA SER A 33 -1.16 7.47 -12.51
C SER A 33 -1.32 8.32 -11.27
N PHE A 34 -0.30 8.33 -10.41
CA PHE A 34 -0.27 9.22 -9.27
C PHE A 34 0.51 10.48 -9.64
N ASN A 35 -0.12 11.65 -9.45
CA ASN A 35 0.60 12.92 -9.50
C ASN A 35 1.54 13.02 -8.28
N GLN A 36 2.40 14.05 -8.23
CA GLN A 36 3.34 14.31 -7.13
C GLN A 36 2.65 14.77 -5.82
N ASP A 37 1.53 14.15 -5.47
CA ASP A 37 0.82 14.41 -4.23
C ASP A 37 1.39 13.57 -3.08
N LYS A 38 1.58 14.21 -1.92
CA LYS A 38 2.12 13.55 -0.72
C LYS A 38 1.25 12.39 -0.25
N PHE A 39 -0.07 12.50 -0.39
CA PHE A 39 -1.03 11.46 -0.03
C PHE A 39 -0.88 10.23 -0.92
N TYR A 40 -0.78 10.42 -2.24
CA TYR A 40 -0.58 9.31 -3.16
C TYR A 40 0.79 8.67 -3.01
N LYS A 41 1.82 9.48 -2.74
CA LYS A 41 3.15 8.95 -2.41
C LYS A 41 3.09 8.06 -1.16
N LEU A 42 2.40 8.50 -0.11
CA LEU A 42 2.22 7.70 1.09
C LEU A 42 1.44 6.40 0.81
N LEU A 43 0.39 6.46 -0.02
CA LEU A 43 -0.35 5.26 -0.43
C LEU A 43 0.55 4.27 -1.16
N GLN A 44 1.41 4.77 -2.05
CA GLN A 44 2.41 3.95 -2.73
C GLN A 44 3.41 3.35 -1.76
N ASP A 45 3.85 4.07 -0.75
CA ASP A 45 4.81 3.57 0.23
C ASP A 45 4.16 2.50 1.14
N CYS A 46 2.87 2.66 1.46
CA CYS A 46 2.11 1.77 2.35
C CYS A 46 1.50 0.54 1.68
N ALA A 47 1.42 0.48 0.35
CA ALA A 47 0.68 -0.58 -0.33
C ALA A 47 1.24 -1.03 -1.68
N TYR A 48 0.92 -2.26 -2.06
CA TYR A 48 1.05 -2.80 -3.41
C TYR A 48 -0.25 -2.59 -4.19
N PHE A 49 -0.19 -2.55 -5.51
CA PHE A 49 -1.37 -2.37 -6.36
C PHE A 49 -1.60 -3.61 -7.20
N ALA A 50 -2.82 -4.12 -7.14
CA ALA A 50 -3.31 -5.21 -7.98
C ALA A 50 -4.47 -4.71 -8.84
N PHE A 51 -4.38 -4.91 -10.15
CA PHE A 51 -5.40 -4.45 -11.11
C PHE A 51 -6.22 -5.61 -11.69
N SER A 52 -5.73 -6.84 -11.49
CA SER A 52 -6.42 -8.08 -11.83
C SER A 52 -6.27 -9.12 -10.72
N LEU A 53 -7.11 -10.15 -10.76
CA LEU A 53 -6.98 -11.30 -9.85
C LEU A 53 -5.64 -12.02 -10.02
N LYS A 54 -5.07 -11.98 -11.24
CA LYS A 54 -3.74 -12.53 -11.53
C LYS A 54 -2.67 -11.74 -10.77
N ASP A 55 -2.68 -10.42 -10.87
CA ASP A 55 -1.72 -9.56 -10.16
C ASP A 55 -1.85 -9.73 -8.65
N LEU A 56 -3.09 -9.78 -8.13
CA LEU A 56 -3.34 -10.01 -6.72
C LEU A 56 -2.70 -11.33 -6.26
N LYS A 57 -2.92 -12.42 -7.01
CA LYS A 57 -2.33 -13.73 -6.72
C LYS A 57 -0.81 -13.69 -6.74
N ASP A 58 -0.21 -12.98 -7.68
CA ASP A 58 1.23 -12.88 -7.83
C ASP A 58 1.85 -12.03 -6.70
N ILE A 59 1.22 -10.92 -6.32
CA ILE A 59 1.61 -10.10 -5.17
C ILE A 59 1.52 -10.91 -3.89
N CYS A 60 0.44 -11.66 -3.66
CA CYS A 60 0.26 -12.50 -2.47
C CYS A 60 1.35 -13.58 -2.32
N LYS A 61 2.00 -14.00 -3.42
CA LYS A 61 3.10 -14.97 -3.39
C LYS A 61 4.47 -14.34 -3.23
N THR A 62 4.64 -13.12 -3.74
CA THR A 62 5.93 -12.44 -3.88
C THR A 62 6.14 -11.31 -2.86
N LEU A 63 5.16 -11.12 -1.96
CA LEU A 63 5.10 -10.01 -1.01
C LEU A 63 6.35 -9.95 -0.12
N ASP A 64 7.30 -9.09 -0.48
CA ASP A 64 8.41 -8.72 0.39
C ASP A 64 7.95 -7.63 1.36
N PHE A 65 7.40 -8.09 2.49
CA PHE A 65 6.97 -7.20 3.56
C PHE A 65 8.08 -6.25 4.03
N LYS A 66 9.37 -6.63 3.94
CA LYS A 66 10.45 -5.87 4.56
C LYS A 66 10.67 -4.51 3.89
N ALA A 67 10.61 -4.45 2.56
CA ALA A 67 10.88 -3.21 1.82
C ALA A 67 9.85 -2.12 2.18
N LYS A 68 8.55 -2.42 2.07
CA LYS A 68 7.49 -1.45 2.40
C LYS A 68 7.37 -1.16 3.88
N THR A 69 7.63 -2.15 4.74
CA THR A 69 7.61 -1.92 6.19
C THR A 69 8.62 -0.85 6.58
N ARG A 70 9.82 -0.82 5.98
CA ARG A 70 10.80 0.25 6.21
C ARG A 70 10.29 1.62 5.78
N GLU A 71 9.60 1.71 4.65
CA GLU A 71 9.01 2.97 4.17
C GLU A 71 7.94 3.47 5.15
N ILE A 72 7.08 2.57 5.63
CA ILE A 72 6.04 2.86 6.62
C ILE A 72 6.66 3.31 7.96
N GLU A 73 7.64 2.58 8.48
CA GLU A 73 8.34 2.93 9.72
C GLU A 73 9.06 4.27 9.59
N SER A 74 9.71 4.52 8.44
CA SER A 74 10.34 5.81 8.15
C SER A 74 9.34 6.95 8.13
N PHE A 75 8.11 6.71 7.65
CA PHE A 75 7.04 7.71 7.71
C PHE A 75 6.57 7.95 9.14
N LEU A 76 6.38 6.90 9.95
CA LEU A 76 5.95 7.01 11.34
C LEU A 76 6.98 7.71 12.26
N GLN A 77 8.27 7.61 11.92
CA GLN A 77 9.37 8.27 12.64
C GLN A 77 9.61 9.71 12.21
N ARG A 78 8.98 10.19 11.12
CA ARG A 78 9.08 11.61 10.77
C ARG A 78 8.28 12.41 11.78
N ASP A 79 8.97 13.25 12.53
CA ASP A 79 8.31 14.31 13.29
C ASP A 79 7.64 15.27 12.28
N PHE A 80 6.32 15.31 12.30
CA PHE A 80 5.51 16.26 11.53
C PHE A 80 5.36 17.60 12.27
N LEU A 81 6.29 17.91 13.19
CA LEU A 81 6.36 19.14 13.97
C LEU A 81 7.17 20.22 13.24
#